data_AF-A0A158S6J5-F1
#
_entry.id   AF-A0A158S6J5-F1
#
_cell.length_a   1.000
_cell.length_b   1.000
_cell.length_c   1.000
_cell.angle_alpha   90.00
_cell.angle_beta   90.00
_cell.angle_gamma   90.00
#
_symmetry.space_group_name_H-M   'P 1'
#
loop_
_entity.id
_entity.type
_entity.pdbx_description
1 polymer ?
#
loop_
_entity_poly.entity_id
_entity_poly.type
_entity_poly.pdbx_seq_one_letter_code
_entity_poly.pdbx_strand_id
1 'polypeptide(L)'
;MTQDTPVTDPVLAGYRSSIDNIDAALIHMLAERFRITQAVGAYKAERDLPASDPGREERQIARLRKLAEDANLDPDFGEKFLRFIIDEVIRHHEQAKAG
;
A
#
# COMPACT_ATOMS: atom_id res chain seq x y z
N MET A 1 28.83 37.37 -12.63
CA MET A 1 28.37 36.01 -12.29
C MET A 1 28.02 36.00 -10.82
N THR A 2 26.79 36.35 -10.47
CA THR A 2 26.25 36.16 -9.12
C THR A 2 25.81 34.70 -9.02
N GLN A 3 26.48 33.92 -8.17
CA GLN A 3 26.04 32.57 -7.87
C GLN A 3 24.88 32.67 -6.87
N ASP A 4 23.66 32.44 -7.36
CA ASP A 4 22.50 32.13 -6.52
C ASP A 4 22.74 30.76 -5.88
N THR A 5 23.23 30.76 -4.64
CA THR A 5 23.26 29.54 -3.84
C THR A 5 21.88 29.39 -3.21
N PRO A 6 21.12 28.30 -3.48
CA PRO A 6 19.80 28.16 -2.89
C PRO A 6 19.96 28.00 -1.38
N VAL A 7 19.52 29.01 -0.63
CA VAL A 7 19.45 28.96 0.83
C VAL A 7 18.45 27.86 1.19
N THR A 8 18.98 26.72 1.63
CA THR A 8 18.17 25.58 2.04
C THR A 8 17.73 25.80 3.47
N ASP A 9 16.42 25.88 3.73
CA ASP A 9 15.87 25.96 5.07
C ASP A 9 16.15 24.64 5.81
N PRO A 10 16.95 24.65 6.90
CA PRO A 10 17.35 23.42 7.59
C PRO A 10 16.18 22.72 8.30
N VAL A 11 15.14 23.44 8.70
CA VAL A 11 13.94 22.86 9.32
C VAL A 11 13.14 22.12 8.26
N LEU A 12 12.94 22.74 7.10
CA LEU A 12 12.26 22.10 5.97
C LEU A 12 13.02 20.86 5.48
N ALA A 13 14.35 20.92 5.44
CA ALA A 13 15.18 19.76 5.10
C ALA A 13 15.00 18.61 6.11
N GLY A 14 14.90 18.91 7.40
CA GLY A 14 14.62 17.92 8.44
C GLY A 14 13.26 17.23 8.28
N TYR A 15 12.20 18.00 7.96
CA TYR A 15 10.88 17.43 7.67
C TYR A 15 10.89 16.52 6.44
N ARG A 16 11.57 16.93 5.36
CA ARG A 16 11.69 16.11 4.15
C ARG A 16 12.43 14.80 4.41
N SER A 17 13.53 14.85 5.16
CA SER A 17 14.25 13.63 5.56
C SER A 17 13.36 12.67 6.37
N SER A 18 12.49 13.20 7.25
CA SER A 18 11.52 12.38 7.97
C SER A 18 10.48 11.73 7.04
N ILE A 19 10.01 12.48 6.04
CA ILE A 19 9.08 11.97 5.01
C ILE A 19 9.76 10.86 4.20
N ASP A 20 10.99 11.08 3.72
CA ASP A 20 11.73 10.09 2.94
C ASP A 20 11.90 8.75 3.69
N ASN A 21 12.14 8.82 5.01
CA ASN A 21 12.23 7.63 5.86
C ASN A 21 10.88 6.90 6.00
N ILE A 22 9.78 7.65 6.12
CA ILE A 22 8.43 7.06 6.16
C ILE A 22 8.13 6.39 4.82
N ASP A 23 8.44 7.04 3.71
CA ASP A 23 8.22 6.51 2.36
C ASP A 23 9.00 5.22 2.12
N ALA A 24 10.26 5.15 2.55
CA ALA A 24 11.05 3.92 2.51
C ALA A 24 10.38 2.78 3.31
N ALA A 25 9.90 3.08 4.52
CA ALA A 25 9.18 2.09 5.33
C ALA A 25 7.89 1.62 4.65
N LEU A 26 7.12 2.53 4.05
CA LEU A 26 5.90 2.20 3.30
C LEU A 26 6.20 1.25 2.13
N ILE A 27 7.26 1.51 1.35
CA ILE A 27 7.66 0.64 0.24
C ILE A 27 8.02 -0.76 0.73
N HIS A 28 8.80 -0.87 1.81
CA HIS A 28 9.15 -2.18 2.38
C HIS A 28 7.93 -2.95 2.90
N MET A 29 6.99 -2.26 3.57
CA MET A 29 5.76 -2.89 4.05
C MET A 29 4.85 -3.34 2.89
N LEU A 30 4.78 -2.56 1.82
CA LEU A 30 4.04 -2.94 0.61
C LEU A 30 4.67 -4.16 -0.07
N ALA A 31 5.99 -4.19 -0.22
CA ALA A 31 6.69 -5.33 -0.80
C ALA A 31 6.40 -6.63 -0.05
N GLU A 32 6.43 -6.58 1.29
CA GLU A 32 6.11 -7.73 2.13
C GLU A 32 4.63 -8.14 2.01
N ARG A 33 3.71 -7.16 1.98
CA ARG A 33 2.29 -7.42 1.76
C ARG A 33 2.05 -8.12 0.42
N PHE A 34 2.70 -7.66 -0.66
CA PHE A 34 2.60 -8.29 -1.98
C PHE A 34 3.09 -9.74 -1.96
N ARG A 35 4.25 -10.00 -1.35
CA ARG A 35 4.80 -11.35 -1.18
C ARG A 35 3.80 -12.28 -0.50
N ILE A 36 3.15 -11.82 0.58
CA ILE A 36 2.13 -12.61 1.30
C ILE A 36 0.89 -12.82 0.44
N THR A 37 0.40 -11.81 -0.28
CA THR A 37 -0.79 -11.97 -1.14
C THR A 37 -0.56 -12.96 -2.29
N GLN A 38 0.65 -13.02 -2.84
CA GLN A 38 1.04 -14.05 -3.82
C GLN A 38 1.01 -15.45 -3.21
N ALA A 39 1.56 -15.62 -2.00
CA ALA A 39 1.50 -16.89 -1.28
C ALA A 39 0.05 -17.32 -0.98
N VAL A 40 -0.83 -16.37 -0.62
CA VAL A 40 -2.27 -16.62 -0.46
C VAL A 40 -2.91 -17.07 -1.78
N GLY A 41 -2.57 -16.42 -2.90
CA GLY A 41 -3.04 -16.80 -4.23
C GLY A 41 -2.62 -18.22 -4.62
N ALA A 42 -1.34 -18.55 -4.43
CA ALA A 42 -0.80 -19.89 -4.68
C ALA A 42 -1.48 -20.96 -3.81
N TYR A 43 -1.63 -20.69 -2.51
CA TYR A 43 -2.33 -21.59 -1.58
C TYR A 43 -3.81 -21.81 -1.96
N LYS A 44 -4.50 -20.75 -2.37
CA LYS A 44 -5.89 -20.87 -2.84
C LYS A 44 -5.98 -21.75 -4.09
N ALA A 45 -5.05 -21.58 -5.03
CA ALA A 45 -5.00 -22.39 -6.24
C ALA A 45 -4.70 -23.87 -5.95
N GLU A 46 -3.76 -24.16 -5.05
CA GLU A 46 -3.44 -25.54 -4.62
C GLU A 46 -4.65 -26.26 -3.99
N ARG A 47 -5.55 -25.51 -3.37
CA ARG A 47 -6.70 -26.04 -2.61
C ARG A 47 -8.05 -25.87 -3.31
N ASP A 48 -8.05 -25.49 -4.59
CA ASP A 48 -9.26 -25.17 -5.37
C ASP A 48 -10.21 -24.19 -4.65
N LEU A 49 -9.64 -23.24 -3.91
CA LEU A 49 -10.40 -22.21 -3.20
C LEU A 49 -10.70 -21.02 -4.11
N PRO A 50 -11.84 -20.34 -3.93
CA PRO A 50 -12.21 -19.20 -4.75
C PRO A 50 -11.24 -18.03 -4.59
N ALA A 51 -10.94 -17.38 -5.70
CA ALA A 51 -10.05 -16.22 -5.75
C ALA A 51 -10.61 -15.04 -4.93
N SER A 52 -11.91 -14.74 -5.08
CA SER A 52 -12.62 -13.71 -4.32
C SER A 52 -13.30 -14.30 -3.08
N ASP A 53 -13.38 -13.49 -2.03
CA ASP A 53 -14.14 -13.73 -0.80
C ASP A 53 -14.80 -12.41 -0.42
N PRO A 54 -16.01 -12.13 -0.93
CA PRO A 54 -16.67 -10.83 -0.77
C PRO A 54 -16.85 -10.43 0.70
N GLY A 55 -17.19 -11.39 1.57
CA GLY A 55 -17.33 -11.13 3.00
C GLY A 55 -16.00 -10.77 3.66
N ARG A 56 -14.87 -11.34 3.23
CA ARG A 56 -13.54 -10.92 3.69
C ARG A 56 -13.14 -9.56 3.14
N GLU A 57 -13.51 -9.23 1.91
CA GLU A 57 -13.25 -7.92 1.30
C GLU A 57 -14.00 -6.80 2.05
N GLU A 58 -15.28 -6.99 2.33
CA GLU A 58 -16.09 -6.05 3.14
C GLU A 58 -15.49 -5.82 4.54
N ARG A 59 -15.10 -6.90 5.24
CA ARG A 59 -14.47 -6.79 6.56
C ARG A 59 -13.12 -6.07 6.52
N GLN A 60 -12.34 -6.24 5.45
CA GLN A 60 -11.08 -5.53 5.27
C GLN A 60 -11.29 -4.04 5.07
N ILE A 61 -12.27 -3.65 4.24
CA ILE A 61 -12.63 -2.25 4.01
C ILE A 61 -13.08 -1.60 5.33
N ALA A 62 -14.03 -2.22 6.04
CA ALA A 62 -14.52 -1.69 7.32
C ALA A 62 -13.39 -1.52 8.35
N ARG A 63 -12.48 -2.51 8.45
CA ARG A 63 -11.32 -2.43 9.34
C ARG A 63 -10.37 -1.31 8.95
N LEU A 64 -10.10 -1.09 7.67
CA LEU A 64 -9.18 -0.04 7.23
C LEU A 64 -9.76 1.36 7.39
N ARG A 65 -11.06 1.55 7.13
CA ARG A 65 -11.75 2.80 7.43
C ARG A 65 -11.59 3.16 8.91
N LYS A 66 -11.83 2.19 9.81
CA LYS A 66 -11.63 2.39 11.25
C LYS A 66 -10.17 2.72 11.61
N LEU A 67 -9.19 2.03 11.03
CA LEU A 67 -7.77 2.34 11.26
C LEU A 67 -7.39 3.75 10.79
N ALA A 68 -7.98 4.22 9.69
CA ALA A 68 -7.78 5.59 9.22
C ALA A 68 -8.39 6.59 10.20
N GLU A 69 -9.63 6.36 10.66
CA GLU A 69 -10.27 7.19 11.70
C GLU A 69 -9.41 7.28 12.97
N ASP A 70 -8.96 6.13 13.50
CA ASP A 70 -8.13 6.05 14.70
C ASP A 70 -6.78 6.78 14.52
N ALA A 71 -6.28 6.88 13.28
CA ALA A 71 -5.03 7.56 12.93
C ALA A 71 -5.22 9.05 12.54
N ASN A 72 -6.43 9.60 12.65
CA ASN A 72 -6.79 10.94 12.15
C ASN A 72 -6.50 11.13 10.64
N LEU A 73 -6.69 10.06 9.87
CA LEU A 73 -6.60 10.04 8.41
C LEU A 73 -8.02 9.97 7.83
N ASP A 74 -8.23 10.60 6.67
CA ASP A 74 -9.50 10.50 5.95
C ASP A 74 -9.86 9.02 5.67
N PRO A 75 -11.00 8.51 6.17
CA PRO A 75 -11.40 7.11 5.97
C PRO A 75 -11.61 6.76 4.50
N ASP A 76 -12.05 7.72 3.70
CA ASP A 76 -12.26 7.52 2.26
C ASP A 76 -10.91 7.43 1.53
N PHE A 77 -9.89 8.15 1.99
CA PHE A 77 -8.52 7.97 1.51
C PHE A 77 -7.98 6.58 1.88
N GLY A 78 -8.18 6.13 3.13
CA GLY A 78 -7.77 4.80 3.56
C GLY A 78 -8.41 3.67 2.74
N GLU A 79 -9.69 3.82 2.40
CA GLU A 79 -10.40 2.90 1.51
C GLU A 79 -9.85 2.93 0.07
N LYS A 80 -9.67 4.12 -0.51
CA LYS A 80 -9.10 4.26 -1.87
C LYS A 80 -7.72 3.64 -1.96
N PHE A 81 -6.88 3.86 -0.96
CA PHE A 81 -5.55 3.25 -0.90
C PHE A 81 -5.64 1.72 -0.85
N LEU A 82 -6.52 1.15 -0.03
CA LEU A 82 -6.73 -0.30 0.00
C LEU A 82 -7.14 -0.86 -1.36
N ARG A 83 -8.13 -0.22 -2.00
CA ARG A 83 -8.64 -0.64 -3.31
C ARG A 83 -7.53 -0.64 -4.35
N PHE A 84 -6.75 0.43 -4.41
CA PHE A 84 -5.57 0.52 -5.27
C PHE A 84 -4.60 -0.65 -5.07
N ILE A 85 -4.27 -1.00 -3.82
CA ILE A 85 -3.38 -2.12 -3.55
C ILE A 85 -4.01 -3.46 -3.95
N ILE A 86 -5.31 -3.67 -3.73
CA ILE A 86 -6.02 -4.90 -4.15
C ILE A 86 -6.00 -5.03 -5.68
N ASP A 87 -6.31 -3.96 -6.39
CA ASP A 87 -6.33 -3.93 -7.86
C ASP A 87 -4.94 -4.29 -8.43
N GLU A 88 -3.88 -3.76 -7.82
CA GLU A 88 -2.50 -4.06 -8.22
C GLU A 88 -2.14 -5.54 -7.98
N VAL A 89 -2.59 -6.13 -6.86
CA VAL A 89 -2.42 -7.57 -6.60
C VAL A 89 -3.12 -8.40 -7.67
N ILE A 90 -4.35 -8.05 -8.03
CA ILE A 90 -5.14 -8.77 -9.05
C ILE A 90 -4.40 -8.73 -10.39
N ARG A 91 -3.97 -7.54 -10.82
CA ARG A 91 -3.23 -7.33 -12.06
C ARG A 91 -1.95 -8.18 -12.13
N HIS A 92 -1.18 -8.24 -11.04
CA HIS A 92 0.01 -9.08 -10.94
C HIS A 92 -0.30 -10.58 -11.07
N HIS A 93 -1.41 -11.05 -10.47
CA HIS A 93 -1.81 -12.45 -10.57
C HIS A 93 -2.28 -12.81 -11.99
N GLU A 94 -2.99 -11.91 -12.67
CA GLU A 94 -3.42 -12.13 -14.06
C GLU A 94 -2.22 -12.20 -15.01
N GLN A 95 -1.23 -11.31 -14.85
CA GLN A 95 -0.01 -11.34 -15.64
C GLN A 95 0.81 -12.63 -15.42
N ALA A 96 0.91 -13.10 -14.17
CA ALA A 96 1.62 -14.34 -13.85
C ALA A 96 0.95 -15.60 -14.40
N LYS A 97 -0.34 -15.55 -14.76
CA LYS A 97 -1.05 -16.66 -15.43
C LYS A 97 -0.92 -16.61 -16.96
N ALA A 98 -0.53 -15.47 -17.53
CA ALA A 98 -0.42 -15.25 -18.97
C ALA A 98 0.96 -15.58 -19.55
N GLY A 99 1.95 -15.89 -18.70
CA GLY A 99 3.28 -16.38 -19.08
C GLY A 99 3.55 -17.77 -18.53
#